data_AF-A0A955WER1-F1
#
_entry.id   AF-A0A955WER1-F1
#
_cell.length_a   1.000
_cell.length_b   1.000
_cell.length_c   1.000
_cell.angle_alpha   90.00
_cell.angle_beta   90.00
_cell.angle_gamma   90.00
#
_symmetry.space_group_name_H-M   'P 1'
#
loop_
_entity.id
_entity.type
_entity.pdbx_description
1 polymer ?
#
loop_
_entity_poly.entity_id
_entity_poly.type
_entity_poly.pdbx_seq_one_letter_code
_entity_poly.pdbx_strand_id
1 'polypeptide(L)'
;MPKSPVPKAELPETRPLAIPIGPRLEAVLEVAYRARRAVLLEGPTGIGKSEIVRRVAERLGVATVVLDLSLLEPPDLVGLPVIANGRTTYALPQILPEGGAGILMLEELNRAERYIQQPALQLLTARRLHEYTLPEGWVCFAAINPETADYQVTRLDRALRARFMNLSVCADRAAWLAWAQVSAVHPAIVALAQSHERFLDDVSPRTWTYASQVLDALTPAEVADGALLRDALGGYLPATWVELLVAGRDKWSGGLPFDVRALLSEYRPRSPLALELQGYRERGQTDRLDELTTRLARLLQGPEAGVLVAQKQLSLASFESLLADLPGDQRERLQDALGHNATATGLVDVTPADLLQNYPGSAAEKKILAWTADPLKQHRAGLAVTALRAHLEQQARTTDIRKSNVARTCLGQLLPQLRERWALPLVETMKKLGITPIRPQ
;
A
#
# COMPACT_ATOMS: atom_id res chain seq x y z
N MET A 1 54.73 -21.79 33.49
CA MET A 1 54.21 -21.23 32.22
C MET A 1 53.01 -20.36 32.53
N PRO A 2 52.99 -19.09 32.12
CA PRO A 2 51.84 -18.21 32.37
C PRO A 2 50.66 -18.65 31.50
N LYS A 3 49.46 -18.68 32.08
CA LYS A 3 48.22 -18.98 31.36
C LYS A 3 47.99 -17.90 30.31
N SER A 4 47.96 -18.28 29.03
CA SER A 4 47.57 -17.38 27.95
C SER A 4 46.19 -16.78 28.24
N PRO A 5 45.98 -15.47 28.02
CA PRO A 5 44.67 -14.88 28.18
C PRO A 5 43.73 -15.48 27.14
N VAL A 6 42.56 -15.95 27.59
CA VAL A 6 41.46 -16.27 26.69
C VAL A 6 41.11 -14.99 25.91
N PRO A 7 41.06 -15.01 24.56
CA PRO A 7 40.67 -13.83 23.81
C PRO A 7 39.25 -13.44 24.23
N LYS A 8 39.09 -12.21 24.74
CA LYS A 8 37.77 -11.59 24.88
C LYS A 8 37.16 -11.57 23.49
N ALA A 9 36.07 -12.31 23.29
CA ALA A 9 35.25 -12.13 22.10
C ALA A 9 34.85 -10.66 22.04
N GLU A 10 35.32 -9.95 21.02
CA GLU A 10 34.82 -8.62 20.70
C GLU A 10 33.31 -8.75 20.49
N LEU A 11 32.54 -8.19 21.43
CA LEU A 11 31.13 -7.95 21.22
C LEU A 11 31.04 -7.08 19.97
N PRO A 12 30.24 -7.43 18.94
CA PRO A 12 30.11 -6.57 17.78
C PRO A 12 29.68 -5.19 18.25
N GLU A 13 30.56 -4.20 18.06
CA GLU A 13 30.28 -2.82 18.38
C GLU A 13 29.11 -2.31 17.52
N THR A 14 28.27 -1.51 18.17
CA THR A 14 27.17 -0.69 17.66
C THR A 14 25.84 -1.41 17.35
N ARG A 15 24.81 -1.02 18.11
CA ARG A 15 23.40 -1.11 17.68
C ARG A 15 23.29 -0.60 16.24
N PRO A 16 22.44 -1.22 15.39
CA PRO A 16 22.34 -0.80 13.99
C PRO A 16 21.97 0.68 13.87
N LEU A 17 22.49 1.28 12.78
CA LEU A 17 21.97 2.49 12.15
C LEU A 17 20.44 2.53 12.19
N ALA A 18 19.87 3.73 12.31
CA ALA A 18 18.42 3.97 12.36
C ALA A 18 17.65 3.08 11.37
N ILE A 19 16.52 2.53 11.82
CA ILE A 19 15.70 1.60 11.04
C ILE A 19 14.93 2.40 9.97
N PRO A 20 15.07 2.07 8.68
CA PRO A 20 14.25 2.65 7.63
C PRO A 20 12.74 2.51 7.91
N ILE A 21 11.98 3.58 7.68
CA ILE A 21 10.52 3.51 7.59
C ILE A 21 10.14 2.59 6.44
N GLY A 22 9.54 1.43 6.73
CA GLY A 22 9.18 0.42 5.73
C GLY A 22 8.91 -0.97 6.32
N PRO A 23 8.87 -2.03 5.49
CA PRO A 23 8.37 -3.36 5.88
C PRO A 23 9.07 -3.97 7.10
N ARG A 24 10.38 -3.73 7.26
CA ARG A 24 11.13 -4.20 8.43
C ARG A 24 10.63 -3.55 9.73
N LEU A 25 10.39 -2.23 9.71
CA LEU A 25 9.85 -1.53 10.87
C LEU A 25 8.41 -1.97 11.15
N GLU A 26 7.59 -2.17 10.12
CA GLU A 26 6.23 -2.72 10.28
C GLU A 26 6.26 -4.06 11.06
N ALA A 27 7.11 -4.99 10.65
CA ALA A 27 7.26 -6.28 11.32
C ALA A 27 7.71 -6.14 12.80
N VAL A 28 8.62 -5.21 13.10
CA VAL A 28 9.06 -4.93 14.47
C VAL A 28 7.91 -4.36 15.31
N LEU A 29 7.11 -3.44 14.75
CA LEU A 29 5.95 -2.86 15.41
C LEU A 29 4.85 -3.90 15.67
N GLU A 30 4.59 -4.80 14.71
CA GLU A 30 3.67 -5.93 14.88
C GLU A 30 4.10 -6.87 16.02
N VAL A 31 5.42 -7.13 16.16
CA VAL A 31 5.97 -7.89 17.29
C VAL A 31 5.78 -7.13 18.60
N ALA A 32 6.09 -5.83 18.63
CA ALA A 32 5.94 -5.01 19.83
C ALA A 32 4.47 -4.95 20.32
N TYR A 33 3.53 -4.81 19.39
CA TYR A 33 2.10 -4.86 19.69
C TYR A 33 1.68 -6.20 20.32
N ARG A 34 2.04 -7.32 19.68
CA ARG A 34 1.74 -8.67 20.20
C ARG A 34 2.39 -8.94 21.56
N ALA A 35 3.60 -8.42 21.77
CA ALA A 35 4.32 -8.52 23.04
C ALA A 35 3.83 -7.51 24.10
N ARG A 36 2.81 -6.70 23.79
CA ARG A 36 2.26 -5.65 24.66
C ARG A 36 3.31 -4.67 25.16
N ARG A 37 4.28 -4.33 24.31
CA ARG A 37 5.37 -3.40 24.64
C ARG A 37 5.11 -2.03 24.04
N ALA A 38 5.25 -1.01 24.87
CA ALA A 38 5.26 0.37 24.41
C ALA A 38 6.49 0.63 23.54
N VAL A 39 6.32 1.42 22.48
CA VAL A 39 7.38 1.75 21.51
C VAL A 39 7.62 3.24 21.51
N LEU A 40 8.88 3.66 21.43
CA LEU A 40 9.30 5.03 21.19
C LEU A 40 10.00 5.10 19.84
N LEU A 41 9.36 5.75 18.87
CA LEU A 41 9.89 6.04 17.54
C LEU A 41 10.63 7.38 17.58
N GLU A 42 11.95 7.34 17.45
CA GLU A 42 12.80 8.53 17.42
C GLU A 42 13.31 8.78 16.01
N GLY A 43 12.92 9.89 15.38
CA GLY A 43 13.41 10.25 14.05
C GLY A 43 12.86 11.60 13.59
N PRO A 44 13.39 12.19 12.52
CA PRO A 44 12.98 13.52 12.04
C PRO A 44 11.47 13.63 11.75
N THR A 45 10.95 14.86 11.72
CA THR A 45 9.56 15.08 11.31
C THR A 45 9.38 14.79 9.81
N GLY A 46 8.15 14.49 9.39
CA GLY A 46 7.84 14.29 7.97
C GLY A 46 8.35 12.99 7.32
N ILE A 47 8.94 12.05 8.08
CA ILE A 47 9.42 10.76 7.54
C ILE A 47 8.35 9.65 7.49
N GLY A 48 7.16 9.87 8.05
CA GLY A 48 6.06 8.89 8.02
C GLY A 48 5.90 7.99 9.27
N LYS A 49 6.38 8.42 10.45
CA LYS A 49 6.28 7.65 11.72
C LYS A 49 4.85 7.28 12.09
N SER A 50 3.91 8.21 11.96
CA SER A 50 2.49 8.00 12.28
C SER A 50 1.82 7.10 11.25
N GLU A 51 2.18 7.30 9.98
CA GLU A 51 1.60 6.59 8.86
C GLU A 51 1.94 5.10 8.89
N ILE A 52 3.19 4.76 9.22
CA ILE A 52 3.58 3.36 9.36
C ILE A 52 2.87 2.68 10.55
N VAL A 53 2.59 3.42 11.64
CA VAL A 53 1.82 2.89 12.78
C VAL A 53 0.37 2.61 12.39
N ARG A 54 -0.28 3.53 11.64
CA ARG A 54 -1.64 3.31 11.10
C ARG A 54 -1.69 2.06 10.22
N ARG A 55 -0.75 1.92 9.29
CA ARG A 55 -0.66 0.75 8.41
C ARG A 55 -0.48 -0.55 9.19
N VAL A 56 0.34 -0.55 10.24
CA VAL A 56 0.49 -1.72 11.13
C VAL A 56 -0.82 -2.06 11.82
N ALA A 57 -1.55 -1.07 12.32
CA ALA A 57 -2.85 -1.31 12.94
C ALA A 57 -3.88 -1.87 11.94
N GLU A 58 -3.93 -1.33 10.71
CA GLU A 58 -4.76 -1.84 9.62
C GLU A 58 -4.44 -3.31 9.30
N ARG A 59 -3.16 -3.66 9.19
CA ARG A 59 -2.71 -5.05 8.94
C ARG A 59 -3.10 -6.00 10.06
N LEU A 60 -3.08 -5.52 11.30
CA LEU A 60 -3.48 -6.28 12.48
C LEU A 60 -5.00 -6.32 12.68
N GLY A 61 -5.78 -5.51 11.93
CA GLY A 61 -7.22 -5.39 12.09
C GLY A 61 -7.61 -4.73 13.42
N VAL A 62 -6.82 -3.78 13.91
CA VAL A 62 -7.04 -3.07 15.19
C VAL A 62 -7.18 -1.56 14.97
N ALA A 63 -7.78 -0.86 15.92
CA ALA A 63 -7.98 0.58 15.83
C ALA A 63 -6.67 1.37 15.99
N THR A 64 -6.64 2.61 15.51
CA THR A 64 -5.58 3.57 15.83
C THR A 64 -6.21 4.85 16.35
N VAL A 65 -5.71 5.35 17.49
CA VAL A 65 -6.01 6.69 17.99
C VAL A 65 -4.70 7.46 18.03
N VAL A 66 -4.69 8.69 17.50
CA VAL A 66 -3.50 9.54 17.43
C VAL A 66 -3.75 10.79 18.27
N LEU A 67 -2.86 11.05 19.22
CA LEU A 67 -2.87 12.22 20.08
C LEU A 67 -1.60 13.02 19.83
N ASP A 68 -1.72 14.24 19.33
CA ASP A 68 -0.61 15.19 19.27
C ASP A 68 -0.49 15.89 20.62
N LEU A 69 0.47 15.44 21.44
CA LEU A 69 0.63 15.93 22.80
C LEU A 69 1.08 17.40 22.87
N SER A 70 1.59 17.96 21.78
CA SER A 70 1.96 19.38 21.72
C SER A 70 0.76 20.31 21.60
N LEU A 71 -0.41 19.76 21.24
CA LEU A 71 -1.66 20.50 21.07
C LEU A 71 -2.65 20.30 22.22
N LEU A 72 -2.36 19.40 23.17
CA LEU A 72 -3.29 19.06 24.25
C LEU A 72 -3.12 19.92 25.49
N GLU A 73 -4.22 20.13 26.19
CA GLU A 73 -4.28 20.61 27.55
C GLU A 73 -4.55 19.44 28.53
N PRO A 74 -4.31 19.59 29.85
CA PRO A 74 -4.52 18.50 30.80
C PRO A 74 -5.93 17.87 30.75
N PRO A 75 -7.03 18.66 30.60
CA PRO A 75 -8.37 18.10 30.48
C PRO A 75 -8.56 17.14 29.31
N ASP A 76 -7.81 17.28 28.22
CA ASP A 76 -7.94 16.42 27.03
C ASP A 76 -7.43 15.00 27.25
N LEU A 77 -6.57 14.80 28.26
CA LEU A 77 -6.06 13.49 28.67
C LEU A 77 -6.67 12.99 29.98
N VAL A 78 -6.86 13.87 30.95
CA VAL A 78 -7.25 13.51 32.32
C VAL A 78 -8.76 13.59 32.51
N GLY A 79 -9.45 14.42 31.72
CA GLY A 79 -10.85 14.74 31.89
C GLY A 79 -11.10 15.99 32.72
N LEU A 80 -12.34 16.46 32.71
CA LEU A 80 -12.77 17.61 33.49
C LEU A 80 -13.32 17.17 34.86
N PRO A 81 -12.94 17.83 35.97
CA PRO A 81 -13.48 17.50 37.27
C PRO A 81 -14.97 17.87 37.35
N VAL A 82 -15.80 16.90 37.75
CA VAL A 82 -17.24 17.07 37.96
C VAL A 82 -17.63 16.55 39.34
N ILE A 83 -18.60 17.21 39.98
CA ILE A 83 -19.08 16.82 41.31
C ILE A 83 -20.22 15.82 41.14
N ALA A 84 -20.02 14.58 41.60
CA ALA A 84 -21.03 13.54 41.64
C ALA A 84 -21.14 12.99 43.07
N ASN A 85 -22.37 12.97 43.62
CA ASN A 85 -22.64 12.49 44.99
C ASN A 85 -21.74 13.12 46.07
N GLY A 86 -21.45 14.44 45.94
CA GLY A 86 -20.60 15.17 46.89
C GLY A 86 -19.11 14.82 46.83
N ARG A 87 -18.67 14.10 45.79
CA ARG A 87 -17.26 13.77 45.54
C ARG A 87 -16.83 14.27 44.15
N THR A 88 -15.56 14.63 44.01
CA THR A 88 -14.98 14.93 42.70
C THR A 88 -14.77 13.62 41.94
N THR A 89 -15.32 13.57 40.73
CA THR A 89 -15.12 12.52 39.71
C THR A 89 -14.61 13.19 38.43
N TYR A 90 -14.14 12.43 37.44
CA TYR A 90 -13.62 13.01 36.20
C TYR A 90 -14.48 12.61 35.00
N ALA A 91 -14.98 13.60 34.26
CA ALA A 91 -15.64 13.39 32.98
C ALA A 91 -14.59 13.00 31.93
N LEU A 92 -14.65 11.75 31.47
CA LEU A 92 -13.64 11.17 30.60
C LEU A 92 -13.65 11.81 29.19
N PRO A 93 -12.47 12.12 28.61
CA PRO A 93 -12.38 12.60 27.24
C PRO A 93 -12.80 11.53 26.23
N GLN A 94 -13.69 11.88 25.30
CA GLN A 94 -14.16 10.96 24.24
C GLN A 94 -13.04 10.49 23.30
N ILE A 95 -11.91 11.21 23.26
CA ILE A 95 -10.78 10.87 22.40
C ILE A 95 -10.05 9.61 22.90
N LEU A 96 -10.24 9.23 24.16
CA LEU A 96 -9.63 8.03 24.73
C LEU A 96 -10.51 6.79 24.48
N PRO A 97 -9.91 5.64 24.16
CA PRO A 97 -10.67 4.44 23.82
C PRO A 97 -11.33 3.78 25.04
N GLU A 98 -12.61 3.44 24.93
CA GLU A 98 -13.37 2.78 26.01
C GLU A 98 -13.33 1.24 25.95
N GLY A 99 -13.00 0.66 24.79
CA GLY A 99 -12.99 -0.79 24.59
C GLY A 99 -12.21 -1.25 23.36
N GLY A 100 -12.30 -2.54 23.06
CA GLY A 100 -11.67 -3.13 21.87
C GLY A 100 -10.15 -3.23 21.94
N ALA A 101 -9.52 -3.22 20.76
CA ALA A 101 -8.08 -3.34 20.60
C ALA A 101 -7.55 -2.30 19.62
N GLY A 102 -6.37 -1.76 19.91
CA GLY A 102 -5.79 -0.71 19.07
C GLY A 102 -4.40 -0.24 19.49
N ILE A 103 -3.88 0.72 18.74
CA ILE A 103 -2.64 1.42 19.05
C ILE A 103 -2.99 2.86 19.43
N LEU A 104 -2.59 3.27 20.63
CA LEU A 104 -2.67 4.67 21.06
C LEU A 104 -1.34 5.34 20.74
N MET A 105 -1.31 6.17 19.71
CA MET A 105 -0.13 6.88 19.25
C MET A 105 -0.03 8.26 19.93
N LEU A 106 1.07 8.48 20.64
CA LEU A 106 1.41 9.72 21.35
C LEU A 106 2.47 10.49 20.56
N GLU A 107 2.04 11.45 19.75
CA GLU A 107 2.94 12.25 18.92
C GLU A 107 3.53 13.43 19.69
N GLU A 108 4.72 13.85 19.24
CA GLU A 108 5.42 15.04 19.75
C GLU A 108 5.64 15.00 21.28
N LEU A 109 5.85 13.80 21.84
CA LEU A 109 5.96 13.59 23.29
C LEU A 109 7.04 14.48 23.94
N ASN A 110 8.18 14.68 23.26
CA ASN A 110 9.26 15.52 23.78
C ASN A 110 9.10 17.00 23.44
N ARG A 111 8.06 17.42 22.72
CA ARG A 111 7.70 18.84 22.52
C ARG A 111 6.54 19.28 23.38
N ALA A 112 5.73 18.34 23.87
CA ALA A 112 4.66 18.61 24.82
C ALA A 112 5.20 19.24 26.12
N GLU A 113 4.38 20.07 26.76
CA GLU A 113 4.70 20.63 28.06
C GLU A 113 4.82 19.53 29.13
N ARG A 114 5.66 19.75 30.16
CA ARG A 114 5.92 18.72 31.19
C ARG A 114 4.64 18.21 31.88
N TYR A 115 3.67 19.09 32.07
CA TYR A 115 2.40 18.74 32.72
C TYR A 115 1.48 17.87 31.82
N ILE A 116 1.74 17.79 30.51
CA ILE A 116 1.10 16.85 29.57
C ILE A 116 1.93 15.57 29.43
N GLN A 117 3.25 15.69 29.42
CA GLN A 117 4.15 14.53 29.34
C GLN A 117 3.91 13.55 30.50
N GLN A 118 3.78 14.06 31.73
CA GLN A 118 3.58 13.24 32.92
C GLN A 118 2.34 12.33 32.85
N PRO A 119 1.11 12.83 32.59
CA PRO A 119 -0.05 11.98 32.43
C PRO A 119 0.07 11.05 31.22
N ALA A 120 0.62 11.50 30.09
CA ALA A 120 0.84 10.62 28.93
C ALA A 120 1.76 9.42 29.28
N LEU A 121 2.85 9.66 30.02
CA LEU A 121 3.77 8.63 30.49
C LEU A 121 3.13 7.73 31.55
N GLN A 122 2.27 8.27 32.42
CA GLN A 122 1.52 7.49 33.39
C GLN A 122 0.50 6.57 32.69
N LEU A 123 -0.23 7.10 31.70
CA LEU A 123 -1.13 6.30 30.86
C LEU A 123 -0.40 5.16 30.18
N LEU A 124 0.82 5.40 29.72
CA LEU A 124 1.66 4.39 29.10
C LEU A 124 2.10 3.29 30.08
N THR A 125 2.59 3.66 31.27
CA THR A 125 3.14 2.68 32.22
C THR A 125 2.10 2.01 33.09
N ALA A 126 1.20 2.80 33.67
CA ALA A 126 0.20 2.33 34.62
C ALA A 126 -1.11 1.94 33.93
N ARG A 127 -1.25 2.25 32.63
CA ARG A 127 -2.48 2.04 31.85
C ARG A 127 -3.70 2.73 32.47
N ARG A 128 -3.47 3.77 33.27
CA ARG A 128 -4.52 4.42 34.05
C ARG A 128 -4.26 5.91 34.19
N LEU A 129 -5.33 6.69 34.09
CA LEU A 129 -5.36 8.11 34.42
C LEU A 129 -6.58 8.33 35.31
N HIS A 130 -6.35 8.56 36.60
CA HIS A 130 -7.43 8.71 37.58
C HIS A 130 -8.39 7.50 37.52
N GLU A 131 -9.64 7.73 37.12
CA GLU A 131 -10.70 6.72 37.01
C GLU A 131 -10.63 5.95 35.68
N TYR A 132 -9.96 6.50 34.66
CA TYR A 132 -9.79 5.86 33.36
C TYR A 132 -8.76 4.73 33.42
N THR A 133 -9.05 3.62 32.75
CA THR A 133 -8.13 2.50 32.51
C THR A 133 -8.10 2.19 31.03
N LEU A 134 -6.91 2.20 30.43
CA LEU A 134 -6.71 1.88 29.02
C LEU A 134 -7.08 0.42 28.75
N PRO A 135 -8.05 0.13 27.86
CA PRO A 135 -8.56 -1.23 27.68
C PRO A 135 -7.46 -2.19 27.28
N GLU A 136 -7.47 -3.42 27.79
CA GLU A 136 -6.33 -4.36 27.68
C GLU A 136 -5.83 -4.51 26.24
N GLY A 137 -6.75 -4.56 25.27
CA GLY A 137 -6.49 -4.62 23.82
C GLY A 137 -5.60 -3.52 23.24
N TRP A 138 -5.35 -2.43 23.98
CA TRP A 138 -4.61 -1.26 23.51
C TRP A 138 -3.14 -1.24 23.92
N VAL A 139 -2.26 -0.77 23.05
CA VAL A 139 -0.82 -0.58 23.32
C VAL A 139 -0.43 0.86 22.96
N CYS A 140 0.34 1.51 23.82
CA CYS A 140 0.80 2.89 23.58
C CYS A 140 2.10 2.90 22.77
N PHE A 141 2.10 3.56 21.63
CA PHE A 141 3.31 3.94 20.90
C PHE A 141 3.51 5.46 21.02
N ALA A 142 4.75 5.92 20.93
CA ALA A 142 5.08 7.34 20.98
C ALA A 142 6.06 7.70 19.88
N ALA A 143 5.99 8.95 19.41
CA ALA A 143 6.96 9.53 18.50
C ALA A 143 7.63 10.76 19.11
N ILE A 144 8.93 10.88 18.88
CA ILE A 144 9.73 12.04 19.25
C ILE A 144 10.61 12.47 18.09
N ASN A 145 10.96 13.76 18.07
CA ASN A 145 11.99 14.29 17.19
C ASN A 145 13.37 14.19 17.88
N PRO A 146 14.45 13.94 17.15
CA PRO A 146 15.78 13.78 17.72
C PRO A 146 16.29 15.09 18.35
N GLU A 147 17.18 14.97 19.32
CA GLU A 147 17.89 16.09 19.95
C GLU A 147 19.00 16.60 19.01
N THR A 148 18.62 17.31 17.94
CA THR A 148 19.56 18.05 17.07
C THR A 148 19.34 19.55 17.21
N ALA A 149 20.33 20.36 16.80
CA ALA A 149 20.34 21.82 16.99
C ALA A 149 19.10 22.53 16.40
N ASP A 150 18.43 21.91 15.42
CA ASP A 150 17.31 22.49 14.69
C ASP A 150 15.95 22.27 15.37
N TYR A 151 15.86 21.42 16.40
CA TYR A 151 14.58 21.11 17.07
C TYR A 151 14.57 21.62 18.51
N GLN A 152 13.55 22.41 18.84
CA GLN A 152 13.23 22.75 20.23
C GLN A 152 12.50 21.57 20.88
N VAL A 153 13.26 20.73 21.60
CA VAL A 153 12.74 19.54 22.29
C VAL A 153 13.18 19.48 23.75
N THR A 154 12.31 18.97 24.60
CA THR A 154 12.61 18.61 25.99
C THR A 154 13.12 17.18 26.04
N ARG A 155 14.41 17.00 26.33
CA ARG A 155 15.05 15.69 26.47
C ARG A 155 14.30 14.77 27.44
N LEU A 156 13.95 13.57 26.96
CA LEU A 156 13.45 12.50 27.82
C LEU A 156 14.62 11.86 28.56
N ASP A 157 14.57 11.85 29.89
CA ASP A 157 15.61 11.23 30.69
C ASP A 157 15.66 9.69 30.51
N ARG A 158 16.73 9.08 31.04
CA ARG A 158 16.96 7.64 30.93
C ARG A 158 15.84 6.81 31.58
N ALA A 159 15.25 7.26 32.68
CA ALA A 159 14.19 6.54 33.39
C ALA A 159 12.87 6.55 32.61
N LEU A 160 12.58 7.64 31.91
CA LEU A 160 11.44 7.74 31.00
C LEU A 160 11.64 6.83 29.78
N ARG A 161 12.80 6.92 29.13
CA ARG A 161 13.11 6.08 27.96
C ARG A 161 13.14 4.58 28.28
N ALA A 162 13.49 4.19 29.51
CA ALA A 162 13.51 2.78 29.94
C ALA A 162 12.12 2.11 29.94
N ARG A 163 11.05 2.89 29.86
CA ARG A 163 9.66 2.40 29.80
C ARG A 163 9.25 1.93 28.39
N PHE A 164 10.11 2.17 27.39
CA PHE A 164 9.83 1.93 25.98
C PHE A 164 10.82 0.94 25.35
N MET A 165 10.34 0.23 24.34
CA MET A 165 11.20 -0.25 23.26
C MET A 165 11.63 0.95 22.41
N ASN A 166 12.91 1.32 22.50
CA ASN A 166 13.44 2.49 21.81
C ASN A 166 13.86 2.11 20.38
N LEU A 167 13.25 2.72 19.37
CA LEU A 167 13.54 2.50 17.95
C LEU A 167 13.91 3.82 17.30
N SER A 168 15.19 3.97 16.93
CA SER A 168 15.62 5.08 16.06
C SER A 168 15.22 4.75 14.62
N VAL A 169 14.61 5.71 13.92
CA VAL A 169 14.05 5.54 12.58
C VAL A 169 14.49 6.64 11.63
N CYS A 170 14.65 6.30 10.35
CA CYS A 170 15.05 7.25 9.31
C CYS A 170 14.21 7.06 8.03
N ALA A 171 14.20 8.10 7.21
CA ALA A 171 13.72 7.96 5.84
C ALA A 171 14.74 7.16 5.02
N ASP A 172 14.25 6.34 4.10
CA ASP A 172 15.07 5.59 3.15
C ASP A 172 14.52 5.77 1.75
N ARG A 173 15.41 6.01 0.78
CA ARG A 173 15.02 6.31 -0.60
C ARG A 173 14.34 5.12 -1.25
N ALA A 174 14.83 3.90 -1.03
CA ALA A 174 14.27 2.71 -1.66
C ALA A 174 12.86 2.40 -1.11
N ALA A 175 12.69 2.46 0.20
CA ALA A 175 11.39 2.31 0.85
C ALA A 175 10.41 3.42 0.45
N TRP A 176 10.89 4.67 0.38
CA TRP A 176 10.09 5.81 -0.08
C TRP A 176 9.68 5.65 -1.54
N LEU A 177 10.57 5.24 -2.44
CA LEU A 177 10.25 4.98 -3.85
C LEU A 177 9.18 3.89 -3.99
N ALA A 178 9.29 2.79 -3.23
CA ALA A 178 8.28 1.73 -3.23
C ALA A 178 6.90 2.24 -2.79
N TRP A 179 6.86 3.11 -1.78
CA TRP A 179 5.63 3.77 -1.32
C TRP A 179 5.11 4.80 -2.33
N ALA A 180 5.99 5.66 -2.87
CA ALA A 180 5.66 6.74 -3.80
C ALA A 180 5.08 6.18 -5.09
N GLN A 181 5.61 5.03 -5.54
CA GLN A 181 5.03 4.28 -6.64
C GLN A 181 3.56 4.03 -6.38
N VAL A 182 3.14 3.42 -5.25
CA VAL A 182 1.72 3.06 -5.02
C VAL A 182 0.83 4.23 -4.60
N SER A 183 1.42 5.34 -4.15
CA SER A 183 0.69 6.47 -3.54
C SER A 183 0.44 7.64 -4.50
N ALA A 184 0.50 7.37 -5.81
CA ALA A 184 0.23 8.35 -6.87
C ALA A 184 1.08 9.64 -6.78
N VAL A 185 2.33 9.54 -6.35
CA VAL A 185 3.27 10.66 -6.38
C VAL A 185 3.58 11.03 -7.84
N HIS A 186 3.63 12.33 -8.13
CA HIS A 186 3.82 12.89 -9.46
C HIS A 186 5.06 12.28 -10.14
N PRO A 187 4.97 11.79 -11.40
CA PRO A 187 6.04 11.06 -12.06
C PRO A 187 7.39 11.78 -12.12
N ALA A 188 7.38 13.11 -12.25
CA ALA A 188 8.61 13.92 -12.25
C ALA A 188 9.39 13.79 -10.93
N ILE A 189 8.69 13.73 -9.79
CA ILE A 189 9.32 13.58 -8.48
C ILE A 189 9.84 12.15 -8.31
N VAL A 190 9.09 11.16 -8.77
CA VAL A 190 9.54 9.75 -8.77
C VAL A 190 10.82 9.58 -9.59
N ALA A 191 10.87 10.16 -10.80
CA ALA A 191 12.04 10.13 -11.67
C ALA A 191 13.25 10.85 -11.03
N LEU A 192 13.00 11.96 -10.34
CA LEU A 192 14.04 12.69 -9.60
C LEU A 192 14.62 11.84 -8.47
N ALA A 193 13.77 11.20 -7.68
CA ALA A 193 14.17 10.30 -6.60
C ALA A 193 14.91 9.05 -7.09
N GLN A 194 14.59 8.54 -8.28
CA GLN A 194 15.32 7.41 -8.88
C GLN A 194 16.73 7.80 -9.32
N SER A 195 16.89 9.03 -9.83
CA SER A 195 18.15 9.51 -10.40
C SER A 195 19.11 10.14 -9.39
N HIS A 196 18.64 10.47 -8.17
CA HIS A 196 19.45 11.16 -7.18
C HIS A 196 19.51 10.40 -5.85
N GLU A 197 20.71 9.97 -5.45
CA GLU A 197 20.85 9.12 -4.26
C GLU A 197 20.52 9.84 -2.95
N ARG A 198 20.81 11.15 -2.90
CA ARG A 198 20.65 12.05 -1.75
C ARG A 198 19.30 12.78 -1.71
N PHE A 199 18.30 12.26 -2.42
CA PHE A 199 16.98 12.89 -2.60
C PHE A 199 16.23 13.19 -1.29
N LEU A 200 16.54 12.48 -0.20
CA LEU A 200 15.88 12.63 1.11
C LEU A 200 16.78 13.26 2.18
N ASP A 201 17.97 13.76 1.81
CA ASP A 201 18.95 14.28 2.77
C ASP A 201 18.51 15.66 3.31
N ASP A 202 18.06 16.54 2.43
CA ASP A 202 17.69 17.93 2.71
C ASP A 202 16.17 18.20 2.65
N VAL A 203 15.41 17.30 2.01
CA VAL A 203 13.96 17.43 1.83
C VAL A 203 13.25 16.18 2.38
N SER A 204 12.29 16.41 3.28
CA SER A 204 11.54 15.30 3.89
C SER A 204 10.57 14.63 2.90
N PRO A 205 10.27 13.31 3.07
CA PRO A 205 9.22 12.62 2.32
C PRO A 205 7.88 13.38 2.24
N ARG A 206 7.46 14.01 3.34
CA ARG A 206 6.25 14.83 3.40
C ARG A 206 6.32 16.04 2.48
N THR A 207 7.45 16.76 2.50
CA THR A 207 7.66 17.94 1.65
C THR A 207 7.61 17.57 0.16
N TRP A 208 8.17 16.43 -0.22
CA TRP A 208 8.04 15.90 -1.59
C TRP A 208 6.60 15.57 -1.98
N THR A 209 5.78 15.14 -1.00
CA THR A 209 4.35 14.89 -1.23
C THR A 209 3.59 16.21 -1.47
N TYR A 210 3.94 17.29 -0.77
CA TYR A 210 3.37 18.62 -1.04
C TYR A 210 3.77 19.15 -2.41
N ALA A 211 5.05 19.01 -2.79
CA ALA A 211 5.50 19.36 -4.12
C ALA A 211 4.77 18.55 -5.22
N SER A 212 4.48 17.27 -4.96
CA SER A 212 3.67 16.44 -5.87
C SER A 212 2.29 17.04 -6.09
N GLN A 213 1.59 17.39 -5.02
CA GLN A 213 0.24 17.95 -5.07
C GLN A 213 0.21 19.28 -5.83
N VAL A 214 1.24 20.12 -5.67
CA VAL A 214 1.40 21.34 -6.46
C VAL A 214 1.55 21.00 -7.94
N LEU A 215 2.45 20.06 -8.29
CA LEU A 215 2.64 19.64 -9.68
C LEU A 215 1.36 19.06 -10.31
N ASP A 216 0.63 18.23 -9.57
CA ASP A 216 -0.62 17.63 -10.01
C ASP A 216 -1.75 18.65 -10.22
N ALA A 217 -1.68 19.82 -9.55
CA ALA A 217 -2.68 20.88 -9.64
C ALA A 217 -2.45 21.85 -10.81
N LEU A 218 -1.27 21.85 -11.43
CA LEU A 218 -0.92 22.80 -12.48
C LEU A 218 -1.61 22.47 -13.81
N THR A 219 -2.08 23.51 -14.50
CA THR A 219 -2.55 23.41 -15.87
C THR A 219 -1.39 23.36 -16.88
N PRO A 220 -1.60 22.87 -18.11
CA PRO A 220 -0.55 22.86 -19.13
C PRO A 220 0.06 24.22 -19.45
N ALA A 221 -0.73 25.30 -19.35
CA ALA A 221 -0.23 26.66 -19.55
C ALA A 221 0.68 27.13 -18.41
N GLU A 222 0.33 26.80 -17.17
CA GLU A 222 1.13 27.11 -15.98
C GLU A 222 2.41 26.27 -15.92
N VAL A 223 2.37 25.02 -16.39
CA VAL A 223 3.59 24.20 -16.56
C VAL A 223 4.56 24.82 -17.57
N ALA A 224 4.07 25.48 -18.61
CA ALA A 224 4.93 26.17 -19.58
C ALA A 224 5.60 27.42 -18.98
N ASP A 225 4.97 28.04 -17.97
CA ASP A 225 5.50 29.21 -17.27
C ASP A 225 6.56 28.80 -16.22
N GLY A 226 7.82 28.80 -16.66
CA GLY A 226 8.94 28.48 -15.78
C GLY A 226 9.15 29.46 -14.62
N ALA A 227 8.62 30.69 -14.66
CA ALA A 227 8.71 31.61 -13.53
C ALA A 227 7.70 31.21 -12.44
N LEU A 228 6.45 30.97 -12.84
CA LEU A 228 5.40 30.47 -11.96
C LEU A 228 5.82 29.16 -11.27
N LEU A 229 6.40 28.22 -12.02
CA LEU A 229 6.88 26.95 -11.44
C LEU A 229 7.93 27.15 -10.36
N ARG A 230 8.87 28.08 -10.55
CA ARG A 230 9.90 28.38 -9.56
C ARG A 230 9.29 28.93 -8.30
N ASP A 231 8.35 29.87 -8.44
CA ASP A 231 7.69 30.50 -7.29
C ASP A 231 6.81 29.49 -6.53
N ALA A 232 6.08 28.64 -7.25
CA ALA A 232 5.19 27.64 -6.67
C ALA A 232 5.97 26.53 -5.92
N LEU A 233 7.06 26.03 -6.50
CA LEU A 233 7.85 24.95 -5.90
C LEU A 233 8.91 25.44 -4.91
N GLY A 234 9.43 26.66 -5.09
CA GLY A 234 10.47 27.25 -4.25
C GLY A 234 10.04 27.51 -2.81
N GLY A 235 8.74 27.58 -2.54
CA GLY A 235 8.20 27.61 -1.17
C GLY A 235 8.39 26.31 -0.39
N TYR A 236 8.58 25.17 -1.08
CA TYR A 236 8.75 23.85 -0.46
C TYR A 236 10.16 23.27 -0.67
N LEU A 237 10.77 23.53 -1.82
CA LEU A 237 11.97 22.85 -2.27
C LEU A 237 13.17 23.81 -2.38
N PRO A 238 14.38 23.36 -2.01
CA PRO A 238 15.62 24.05 -2.32
C PRO A 238 15.75 24.36 -3.82
N ALA A 239 16.38 25.49 -4.14
CA ALA A 239 16.52 25.98 -5.52
C ALA A 239 17.11 24.92 -6.49
N THR A 240 18.06 24.12 -6.03
CA THR A 240 18.66 23.03 -6.82
C THR A 240 17.61 22.03 -7.32
N TRP A 241 16.68 21.62 -6.45
CA TRP A 241 15.62 20.68 -6.81
C TRP A 241 14.57 21.33 -7.69
N VAL A 242 14.23 22.60 -7.43
CA VAL A 242 13.31 23.38 -8.27
C VAL A 242 13.84 23.50 -9.69
N GLU A 243 15.12 23.85 -9.88
CA GLU A 243 15.69 23.97 -11.23
C GLU A 243 15.75 22.62 -11.96
N LEU A 244 16.05 21.51 -11.26
CA LEU A 244 16.01 20.17 -11.87
C LEU A 244 14.60 19.80 -12.34
N LEU A 245 13.59 20.11 -11.53
CA LEU A 245 12.19 19.95 -11.89
C LEU A 245 11.88 20.84 -13.11
N VAL A 246 12.14 22.14 -13.05
CA VAL A 246 11.84 23.11 -14.12
C VAL A 246 12.56 22.76 -15.43
N ALA A 247 13.79 22.26 -15.37
CA ALA A 247 14.53 21.77 -16.54
C ALA A 247 13.93 20.49 -17.14
N GLY A 248 13.27 19.69 -16.32
CA GLY A 248 12.55 18.48 -16.72
C GLY A 248 11.11 18.72 -17.18
N ARG A 249 10.60 19.97 -17.19
CA ARG A 249 9.16 20.26 -17.35
C ARG A 249 8.55 19.79 -18.66
N ASP A 250 9.31 19.85 -19.75
CA ASP A 250 8.86 19.34 -21.04
C ASP A 250 8.69 17.81 -21.02
N LYS A 251 9.41 17.13 -20.12
CA LYS A 251 9.32 15.68 -19.86
C LYS A 251 8.28 15.34 -18.79
N TRP A 252 7.75 16.32 -18.04
CA TRP A 252 6.61 16.09 -17.14
C TRP A 252 5.35 15.72 -17.92
N SER A 253 5.27 16.16 -19.19
CA SER A 253 4.20 15.86 -20.14
C SER A 253 4.10 14.37 -20.56
N GLY A 254 4.60 13.46 -19.73
CA GLY A 254 4.19 12.05 -19.70
C GLY A 254 2.75 11.84 -19.21
N GLY A 255 2.09 12.88 -18.67
CA GLY A 255 0.63 12.84 -18.49
C GLY A 255 -0.09 12.59 -19.81
N LEU A 256 -0.74 11.43 -19.96
CA LEU A 256 -1.71 11.21 -21.03
C LEU A 256 -2.76 12.34 -20.95
N PRO A 257 -3.11 13.01 -22.06
CA PRO A 257 -3.99 14.17 -22.06
C PRO A 257 -5.46 13.80 -21.81
N PHE A 258 -5.71 12.57 -21.38
CA PHE A 258 -7.01 12.00 -21.09
C PHE A 258 -6.92 11.09 -19.86
N ASP A 259 -8.05 10.92 -19.17
CA ASP A 259 -8.15 9.96 -18.07
C ASP A 259 -8.03 8.52 -18.60
N VAL A 260 -7.00 7.80 -18.15
CA VAL A 260 -6.78 6.40 -18.51
C VAL A 260 -7.97 5.50 -18.15
N ARG A 261 -8.76 5.85 -17.13
CA ARG A 261 -9.95 5.06 -16.75
C ARG A 261 -11.02 5.08 -17.83
N ALA A 262 -11.14 6.17 -18.59
CA ALA A 262 -12.07 6.28 -19.71
C ALA A 262 -11.77 5.23 -20.80
N LEU A 263 -10.53 4.74 -20.90
CA LEU A 263 -10.19 3.65 -21.82
C LEU A 263 -10.88 2.32 -21.46
N LEU A 264 -11.29 2.13 -20.21
CA LEU A 264 -11.93 0.90 -19.75
C LEU A 264 -13.45 0.88 -19.94
N SER A 265 -14.08 2.06 -20.03
CA SER A 265 -15.54 2.23 -20.19
C SER A 265 -15.96 2.67 -21.59
N GLU A 266 -15.19 3.55 -22.22
CA GLU A 266 -15.62 4.33 -23.39
C GLU A 266 -14.80 4.05 -24.65
N TYR A 267 -13.72 3.27 -24.55
CA TYR A 267 -12.88 2.97 -25.70
C TYR A 267 -13.64 2.19 -26.77
N ARG A 268 -13.56 2.70 -28.01
CA ARG A 268 -14.20 2.13 -29.20
C ARG A 268 -13.30 2.38 -30.41
N PRO A 269 -13.34 1.50 -31.42
CA PRO A 269 -12.61 1.74 -32.67
C PRO A 269 -12.98 3.11 -33.27
N ARG A 270 -11.96 3.87 -33.70
CA ARG A 270 -12.11 5.22 -34.29
C ARG A 270 -12.67 6.30 -33.35
N SER A 271 -12.72 6.07 -32.04
CA SER A 271 -13.01 7.14 -31.07
C SER A 271 -11.84 8.15 -30.97
N PRO A 272 -12.05 9.34 -30.38
CA PRO A 272 -10.94 10.27 -30.12
C PRO A 272 -9.77 9.63 -29.38
N LEU A 273 -10.06 8.81 -28.37
CA LEU A 273 -9.05 8.05 -27.60
C LEU A 273 -8.31 7.03 -28.49
N ALA A 274 -9.00 6.37 -29.42
CA ALA A 274 -8.37 5.41 -30.34
C ALA A 274 -7.45 6.09 -31.34
N LEU A 275 -7.86 7.22 -31.91
CA LEU A 275 -7.03 8.04 -32.81
C LEU A 275 -5.78 8.54 -32.10
N GLU A 276 -5.88 8.86 -30.81
CA GLU A 276 -4.75 9.33 -30.02
C GLU A 276 -3.72 8.22 -29.75
N LEU A 277 -4.18 7.03 -29.34
CA LEU A 277 -3.32 5.85 -29.17
C LEU A 277 -2.64 5.44 -30.49
N GLN A 278 -3.38 5.48 -31.61
CA GLN A 278 -2.81 5.25 -32.94
C GLN A 278 -1.73 6.30 -33.26
N GLY A 279 -1.98 7.56 -32.96
CA GLY A 279 -1.00 8.63 -33.08
C GLY A 279 0.29 8.38 -32.28
N TYR A 280 0.20 7.82 -31.07
CA TYR A 280 1.38 7.43 -30.29
C TYR A 280 2.21 6.36 -30.96
N ARG A 281 1.55 5.37 -31.57
CA ARG A 281 2.23 4.31 -32.33
C ARG A 281 2.89 4.84 -33.60
N GLU A 282 2.18 5.63 -34.38
CA GLU A 282 2.68 6.20 -35.64
C GLU A 282 3.88 7.14 -35.42
N ARG A 283 3.88 7.88 -34.31
CA ARG A 283 4.99 8.77 -33.92
C ARG A 283 6.12 8.07 -33.15
N GLY A 284 6.02 6.77 -32.90
CA GLY A 284 7.03 6.02 -32.15
C GLY A 284 7.15 6.42 -30.67
N GLN A 285 6.09 6.96 -30.07
CA GLN A 285 6.04 7.41 -28.67
C GLN A 285 5.80 6.21 -27.73
N THR A 286 6.77 5.30 -27.69
CA THR A 286 6.71 4.04 -26.91
C THR A 286 6.65 4.26 -25.40
N ASP A 287 7.26 5.35 -24.94
CA ASP A 287 7.21 5.86 -23.57
C ASP A 287 5.78 6.15 -23.11
N ARG A 288 4.98 6.83 -23.93
CA ARG A 288 3.57 7.13 -23.62
C ARG A 288 2.69 5.88 -23.55
N LEU A 289 2.95 4.93 -24.44
CA LEU A 289 2.25 3.65 -24.47
C LEU A 289 2.61 2.78 -23.25
N ASP A 290 3.88 2.79 -22.82
CA ASP A 290 4.30 2.09 -21.60
C ASP A 290 3.74 2.75 -20.33
N GLU A 291 3.67 4.08 -20.29
CA GLU A 291 3.05 4.81 -19.19
C GLU A 291 1.55 4.50 -19.06
N LEU A 292 0.82 4.52 -20.19
CA LEU A 292 -0.58 4.11 -20.27
C LEU A 292 -0.78 2.69 -19.75
N THR A 293 0.04 1.76 -20.25
CA THR A 293 -0.02 0.35 -19.89
C THR A 293 0.27 0.16 -18.40
N THR A 294 1.25 0.88 -17.86
CA THR A 294 1.63 0.80 -16.45
C THR A 294 0.52 1.31 -15.53
N ARG A 295 -0.10 2.46 -15.86
CA ARG A 295 -1.22 3.02 -15.08
C ARG A 295 -2.44 2.10 -15.12
N LEU A 296 -2.80 1.59 -16.30
CA LEU A 296 -3.91 0.66 -16.46
C LEU A 296 -3.66 -0.69 -15.76
N ALA A 297 -2.46 -1.26 -15.89
CA ALA A 297 -2.12 -2.53 -15.25
C ALA A 297 -2.30 -2.46 -13.73
N ARG A 298 -1.88 -1.35 -13.10
CA ARG A 298 -2.10 -1.15 -11.66
C ARG A 298 -3.59 -1.10 -11.32
N LEU A 299 -4.38 -0.32 -12.05
CA LEU A 299 -5.84 -0.22 -11.83
C LEU A 299 -6.50 -1.59 -11.96
N LEU A 300 -6.07 -2.39 -12.93
CA LEU A 300 -6.61 -3.72 -13.22
C LEU A 300 -6.13 -4.80 -12.26
N GLN A 301 -5.01 -4.62 -11.56
CA GLN A 301 -4.51 -5.54 -10.51
C GLN A 301 -5.13 -5.28 -9.14
N GLY A 302 -5.49 -4.02 -8.86
CA GLY A 302 -6.01 -3.60 -7.56
C GLY A 302 -7.49 -3.95 -7.32
N PRO A 303 -7.98 -3.83 -6.07
CA PRO A 303 -9.39 -4.01 -5.73
C PRO A 303 -10.33 -3.01 -6.41
N GLU A 304 -9.79 -1.88 -6.89
CA GLU A 304 -10.53 -0.85 -7.64
C GLU A 304 -11.17 -1.40 -8.90
N ALA A 305 -10.57 -2.41 -9.55
CA ALA A 305 -11.15 -3.06 -10.71
C ALA A 305 -12.56 -3.60 -10.42
N GLY A 306 -12.78 -4.22 -9.24
CA GLY A 306 -14.09 -4.71 -8.83
C GLY A 306 -15.12 -3.59 -8.65
N VAL A 307 -14.70 -2.42 -8.15
CA VAL A 307 -15.56 -1.23 -8.05
C VAL A 307 -15.96 -0.74 -9.43
N LEU A 308 -15.00 -0.65 -10.36
CA LEU A 308 -15.25 -0.25 -11.75
C LEU A 308 -16.21 -1.21 -12.46
N VAL A 309 -16.07 -2.52 -12.23
CA VAL A 309 -16.99 -3.54 -12.75
C VAL A 309 -18.41 -3.31 -12.19
N ALA A 310 -18.55 -3.14 -10.87
CA ALA A 310 -19.85 -2.92 -10.23
C ALA A 310 -20.54 -1.63 -10.72
N GLN A 311 -19.77 -0.59 -11.03
CA GLN A 311 -20.27 0.69 -11.55
C GLN A 311 -20.45 0.72 -13.08
N LYS A 312 -20.21 -0.41 -13.78
CA LYS A 312 -20.23 -0.50 -15.26
C LYS A 312 -19.23 0.44 -15.94
N GLN A 313 -18.14 0.80 -15.25
CA GLN A 313 -17.04 1.63 -15.74
C GLN A 313 -15.87 0.79 -16.28
N LEU A 314 -16.00 -0.54 -16.30
CA LEU A 314 -15.09 -1.45 -16.97
C LEU A 314 -15.91 -2.46 -17.76
N SER A 315 -15.73 -2.49 -19.09
CA SER A 315 -16.40 -3.44 -19.97
C SER A 315 -15.41 -4.28 -20.77
N LEU A 316 -15.73 -5.57 -20.98
CA LEU A 316 -14.89 -6.44 -21.81
C LEU A 316 -14.80 -5.94 -23.25
N ALA A 317 -15.86 -5.32 -23.78
CA ALA A 317 -15.86 -4.80 -25.14
C ALA A 317 -14.88 -3.64 -25.33
N SER A 318 -14.86 -2.68 -24.40
CA SER A 318 -13.91 -1.57 -24.43
C SER A 318 -12.48 -2.03 -24.19
N PHE A 319 -12.30 -2.92 -23.22
CA PHE A 319 -10.99 -3.50 -22.92
C PHE A 319 -10.42 -4.29 -24.11
N GLU A 320 -11.20 -5.14 -24.75
CA GLU A 320 -10.78 -5.90 -25.94
C GLU A 320 -10.47 -5.00 -27.14
N SER A 321 -11.25 -3.93 -27.32
CA SER A 321 -10.98 -2.92 -28.35
C SER A 321 -9.65 -2.21 -28.08
N LEU A 322 -9.35 -1.86 -26.83
CA LEU A 322 -8.07 -1.29 -26.43
C LEU A 322 -6.91 -2.24 -26.70
N LEU A 323 -7.05 -3.52 -26.33
CA LEU A 323 -6.03 -4.54 -26.56
C LEU A 323 -5.67 -4.69 -28.06
N ALA A 324 -6.63 -4.50 -28.96
CA ALA A 324 -6.40 -4.56 -30.40
C ALA A 324 -5.44 -3.46 -30.89
N ASP A 325 -5.53 -2.27 -30.28
CA ASP A 325 -4.73 -1.11 -30.64
C ASP A 325 -3.38 -1.03 -29.91
N LEU A 326 -3.10 -1.93 -28.95
CA LEU A 326 -1.82 -1.97 -28.21
C LEU A 326 -0.78 -2.93 -28.83
N PRO A 327 0.54 -2.63 -28.66
CA PRO A 327 1.64 -3.57 -28.91
C PRO A 327 1.48 -4.91 -28.16
N GLY A 328 2.12 -5.97 -28.66
CA GLY A 328 1.92 -7.34 -28.16
C GLY A 328 2.33 -7.55 -26.70
N ASP A 329 3.46 -6.97 -26.29
CA ASP A 329 4.00 -7.00 -24.93
C ASP A 329 3.10 -6.24 -23.94
N GLN A 330 2.62 -5.06 -24.33
CA GLN A 330 1.72 -4.25 -23.51
C GLN A 330 0.34 -4.91 -23.37
N ARG A 331 -0.16 -5.49 -24.46
CA ARG A 331 -1.39 -6.28 -24.48
C ARG A 331 -1.31 -7.45 -23.51
N GLU A 332 -0.21 -8.20 -23.55
CA GLU A 332 0.04 -9.32 -22.64
C GLU A 332 0.04 -8.85 -21.17
N ARG A 333 0.73 -7.76 -20.87
CA ARG A 333 0.78 -7.17 -19.52
C ARG A 333 -0.60 -6.77 -18.97
N LEU A 334 -1.46 -6.14 -19.79
CA LEU A 334 -2.83 -5.80 -19.36
C LEU A 334 -3.72 -7.02 -19.20
N GLN A 335 -3.57 -8.02 -20.08
CA GLN A 335 -4.32 -9.26 -19.96
C GLN A 335 -3.96 -10.01 -18.68
N ASP A 336 -2.67 -10.07 -18.34
CA ASP A 336 -2.19 -10.68 -17.10
C ASP A 336 -2.69 -9.92 -15.87
N ALA A 337 -2.69 -8.58 -15.91
CA ALA A 337 -3.21 -7.73 -14.84
C ALA A 337 -4.68 -8.01 -14.52
N LEU A 338 -5.55 -7.98 -15.55
CA LEU A 338 -6.99 -8.23 -15.35
C LEU A 338 -7.26 -9.71 -15.04
N GLY A 339 -6.61 -10.64 -15.76
CA GLY A 339 -6.86 -12.07 -15.64
C GLY A 339 -6.59 -12.65 -14.24
N HIS A 340 -5.65 -12.06 -13.49
CA HIS A 340 -5.35 -12.48 -12.11
C HIS A 340 -6.19 -11.76 -11.05
N ASN A 341 -7.09 -10.86 -11.42
CA ASN A 341 -7.84 -10.08 -10.45
C ASN A 341 -9.09 -10.81 -9.95
N ALA A 342 -9.09 -11.18 -8.66
CA ALA A 342 -10.19 -11.89 -8.02
C ALA A 342 -11.49 -11.06 -7.91
N THR A 343 -11.37 -9.72 -7.86
CA THR A 343 -12.52 -8.80 -7.73
C THR A 343 -13.24 -8.55 -9.06
N ALA A 344 -12.60 -8.84 -10.19
CA ALA A 344 -13.14 -8.64 -11.54
C ALA A 344 -13.74 -9.92 -12.16
N THR A 345 -13.79 -11.02 -11.40
CA THR A 345 -14.26 -12.33 -11.88
C THR A 345 -15.71 -12.32 -12.38
N GLY A 346 -16.54 -11.39 -11.91
CA GLY A 346 -17.93 -11.21 -12.37
C GLY A 346 -18.09 -10.70 -13.80
N LEU A 347 -16.99 -10.34 -14.49
CA LEU A 347 -17.02 -9.95 -15.90
C LEU A 347 -17.30 -11.10 -16.86
N VAL A 348 -16.96 -12.33 -16.46
CA VAL A 348 -17.17 -13.53 -17.27
C VAL A 348 -18.35 -14.32 -16.74
N ASP A 349 -19.05 -14.99 -17.65
CA ASP A 349 -20.26 -15.76 -17.36
C ASP A 349 -20.00 -17.26 -17.14
N VAL A 350 -18.73 -17.65 -16.96
CA VAL A 350 -18.32 -19.03 -16.64
C VAL A 350 -18.05 -19.12 -15.15
N THR A 351 -18.84 -19.92 -14.44
CA THR A 351 -18.74 -20.06 -12.99
C THR A 351 -17.81 -21.23 -12.60
N PRO A 352 -17.27 -21.23 -11.37
CA PRO A 352 -16.50 -22.37 -10.87
C PRO A 352 -17.28 -23.70 -10.90
N ALA A 353 -18.59 -23.67 -10.74
CA ALA A 353 -19.44 -24.87 -10.80
C ALA A 353 -19.46 -25.47 -12.21
N ASP A 354 -19.53 -24.63 -13.25
CA ASP A 354 -19.47 -25.06 -14.65
C ASP A 354 -18.14 -25.78 -14.96
N LEU A 355 -17.06 -25.32 -14.33
CA LEU A 355 -15.71 -25.89 -14.48
C LEU A 355 -15.45 -27.14 -13.65
N LEU A 356 -16.27 -27.42 -12.63
CA LEU A 356 -16.05 -28.52 -11.67
C LEU A 356 -17.08 -29.66 -11.77
N GLN A 357 -18.27 -29.42 -12.34
CA GLN A 357 -19.35 -30.42 -12.36
C GLN A 357 -19.59 -30.99 -13.75
N ASN A 358 -19.69 -30.12 -14.77
CA ASN A 358 -20.08 -30.50 -16.13
C ASN A 358 -19.17 -29.83 -17.17
N TYR A 359 -17.85 -29.94 -17.04
CA TYR A 359 -16.92 -29.25 -17.95
C TYR A 359 -16.82 -29.91 -19.35
N PRO A 360 -16.54 -31.24 -19.47
CA PRO A 360 -16.32 -31.85 -20.78
C PRO A 360 -17.58 -31.80 -21.66
N GLY A 361 -17.44 -31.35 -22.91
CA GLY A 361 -18.50 -31.20 -23.91
C GLY A 361 -19.42 -29.99 -23.69
N SER A 362 -19.18 -29.18 -22.65
CA SER A 362 -20.09 -28.12 -22.23
C SER A 362 -19.95 -26.81 -22.99
N ALA A 363 -20.91 -25.91 -22.77
CA ALA A 363 -20.78 -24.52 -23.24
C ALA A 363 -19.58 -23.80 -22.61
N ALA A 364 -19.22 -24.15 -21.37
CA ALA A 364 -18.06 -23.57 -20.68
C ALA A 364 -16.74 -24.00 -21.34
N GLU A 365 -16.59 -25.28 -21.70
CA GLU A 365 -15.40 -25.76 -22.42
C GLU A 365 -15.24 -25.07 -23.78
N LYS A 366 -16.34 -24.96 -24.55
CA LYS A 366 -16.32 -24.24 -25.84
C LYS A 366 -15.89 -22.78 -25.68
N LYS A 367 -16.34 -22.10 -24.62
CA LYS A 367 -15.94 -20.71 -24.32
C LYS A 367 -14.46 -20.62 -23.93
N ILE A 368 -13.97 -21.48 -23.04
CA ILE A 368 -12.57 -21.48 -22.62
C ILE A 368 -11.66 -21.73 -23.83
N LEU A 369 -11.96 -22.71 -24.67
CA LEU A 369 -11.20 -22.98 -25.89
C LEU A 369 -11.19 -21.77 -26.84
N ALA A 370 -12.35 -21.12 -27.04
CA ALA A 370 -12.44 -19.92 -27.88
C ALA A 370 -11.63 -18.74 -27.30
N TRP A 371 -11.68 -18.53 -25.98
CA TRP A 371 -10.93 -17.45 -25.32
C TRP A 371 -9.42 -17.68 -25.31
N THR A 372 -8.98 -18.94 -25.16
CA THR A 372 -7.55 -19.27 -25.22
C THR A 372 -6.99 -19.13 -26.64
N ALA A 373 -7.80 -19.40 -27.67
CA ALA A 373 -7.42 -19.28 -29.07
C ALA A 373 -7.33 -17.82 -29.55
N ASP A 374 -8.20 -16.94 -29.07
CA ASP A 374 -8.25 -15.52 -29.46
C ASP A 374 -7.23 -14.68 -28.67
N PRO A 375 -6.20 -14.07 -29.30
CA PRO A 375 -5.19 -13.24 -28.62
C PRO A 375 -5.74 -12.07 -27.80
N LEU A 376 -6.95 -11.59 -28.10
CA LEU A 376 -7.57 -10.46 -27.41
C LEU A 376 -8.42 -10.88 -26.21
N LYS A 377 -8.75 -12.17 -26.07
CA LYS A 377 -9.72 -12.66 -25.07
C LYS A 377 -9.11 -13.57 -24.00
N GLN A 378 -7.79 -13.73 -23.96
CA GLN A 378 -7.12 -14.68 -23.06
C GLN A 378 -7.29 -14.32 -21.59
N HIS A 379 -7.43 -13.04 -21.26
CA HIS A 379 -7.76 -12.56 -19.93
C HIS A 379 -9.09 -13.14 -19.39
N ARG A 380 -10.07 -13.47 -20.26
CA ARG A 380 -11.33 -14.10 -19.83
C ARG A 380 -11.12 -15.50 -19.27
N ALA A 381 -10.24 -16.29 -19.90
CA ALA A 381 -9.83 -17.58 -19.37
C ALA A 381 -9.08 -17.41 -18.03
N GLY A 382 -8.22 -16.40 -17.93
CA GLY A 382 -7.58 -16.00 -16.67
C GLY A 382 -8.58 -15.71 -15.56
N LEU A 383 -9.59 -14.87 -15.81
CA LEU A 383 -10.64 -14.53 -14.85
C LEU A 383 -11.43 -15.76 -14.38
N ALA A 384 -11.80 -16.66 -15.30
CA ALA A 384 -12.48 -17.91 -14.97
C ALA A 384 -11.62 -18.81 -14.06
N VAL A 385 -10.32 -18.89 -14.35
CA VAL A 385 -9.35 -19.63 -13.53
C VAL A 385 -9.16 -18.97 -12.17
N THR A 386 -9.09 -17.65 -12.10
CA THR A 386 -8.97 -16.90 -10.84
C THR A 386 -10.19 -17.11 -9.96
N ALA A 387 -11.40 -17.08 -10.54
CA ALA A 387 -12.65 -17.41 -9.84
C ALA A 387 -12.62 -18.85 -9.29
N LEU A 388 -12.17 -19.80 -10.11
CA LEU A 388 -12.03 -21.20 -9.72
C LEU A 388 -11.04 -21.37 -8.56
N ARG A 389 -9.88 -20.72 -8.61
CA ARG A 389 -8.87 -20.77 -7.52
C ARG A 389 -9.44 -20.27 -6.20
N ALA A 390 -10.10 -19.10 -6.22
CA ALA A 390 -10.75 -18.55 -5.03
C ALA A 390 -11.82 -19.51 -4.47
N HIS A 391 -12.62 -20.12 -5.35
CA HIS A 391 -13.63 -21.10 -4.96
C HIS A 391 -13.02 -22.36 -4.32
N LEU A 392 -11.93 -22.90 -4.91
CA LEU A 392 -11.21 -24.05 -4.38
C LEU A 392 -10.62 -23.77 -2.98
N GLU A 393 -10.05 -22.58 -2.77
CA GLU A 393 -9.49 -22.19 -1.48
C GLU A 393 -10.56 -22.01 -0.38
N GLN A 394 -11.75 -21.53 -0.76
CA GLN A 394 -12.90 -21.44 0.14
C GLN A 394 -13.48 -22.82 0.49
N GLN A 395 -13.70 -23.68 -0.52
CA GLN A 395 -14.31 -25.01 -0.33
C GLN A 395 -13.35 -26.07 0.22
N ALA A 396 -12.04 -25.86 0.16
CA ALA A 396 -11.08 -26.78 0.78
C ALA A 396 -11.21 -26.86 2.31
N ARG A 397 -11.91 -25.90 2.93
CA ARG A 397 -12.23 -25.90 4.36
C ARG A 397 -13.44 -26.78 4.71
N THR A 398 -14.22 -27.23 3.72
CA THR A 398 -15.51 -27.92 3.91
C THR A 398 -15.58 -29.38 3.39
N THR A 399 -14.48 -29.92 2.84
CA THR A 399 -14.16 -31.36 2.69
C THR A 399 -14.59 -32.17 1.44
N ASP A 400 -15.31 -31.64 0.44
CA ASP A 400 -15.84 -32.51 -0.65
C ASP A 400 -15.03 -32.58 -1.96
N ILE A 401 -14.34 -31.52 -2.39
CA ILE A 401 -13.72 -31.48 -3.73
C ILE A 401 -12.58 -32.49 -3.92
N ARG A 402 -11.76 -32.75 -2.89
CA ARG A 402 -10.61 -33.68 -2.99
C ARG A 402 -11.02 -35.12 -3.30
N LYS A 403 -12.24 -35.50 -2.90
CA LYS A 403 -12.78 -36.86 -3.08
C LYS A 403 -13.67 -36.99 -4.32
N SER A 404 -14.07 -35.87 -4.93
CA SER A 404 -14.93 -35.85 -6.11
C SER A 404 -14.16 -36.23 -7.38
N ASN A 405 -14.40 -37.44 -7.89
CA ASN A 405 -13.84 -37.88 -9.18
C ASN A 405 -14.30 -37.00 -10.34
N VAL A 406 -15.54 -36.49 -10.28
CA VAL A 406 -16.09 -35.58 -11.29
C VAL A 406 -15.26 -34.29 -11.37
N ALA A 407 -15.02 -33.64 -10.23
CA ALA A 407 -14.26 -32.39 -10.17
C ALA A 407 -12.81 -32.60 -10.61
N ARG A 408 -12.18 -33.69 -10.18
CA ARG A 408 -10.81 -34.03 -10.55
C ARG A 408 -10.66 -34.34 -12.03
N THR A 409 -11.67 -34.95 -12.67
CA THR A 409 -11.70 -35.21 -14.11
C THR A 409 -11.88 -33.91 -14.89
N CYS A 410 -12.80 -33.04 -14.46
CA CYS A 410 -12.98 -31.72 -15.08
C CYS A 410 -11.70 -30.88 -15.02
N LEU A 411 -11.03 -30.84 -13.88
CA LEU A 411 -9.73 -30.16 -13.73
C LEU A 411 -8.64 -30.75 -14.63
N GLY A 412 -8.63 -32.08 -14.81
CA GLY A 412 -7.68 -32.75 -15.70
C GLY A 412 -7.90 -32.45 -17.19
N GLN A 413 -9.15 -32.23 -17.60
CA GLN A 413 -9.52 -31.79 -18.95
C GLN A 413 -9.24 -30.29 -19.17
N LEU A 414 -9.45 -29.45 -18.15
CA LEU A 414 -9.25 -28.00 -18.22
C LEU A 414 -7.76 -27.61 -18.35
N LEU A 415 -6.89 -28.21 -17.53
CA LEU A 415 -5.48 -27.79 -17.43
C LEU A 415 -4.72 -27.75 -18.78
N PRO A 416 -4.82 -28.76 -19.67
CA PRO A 416 -4.15 -28.73 -20.97
C PRO A 416 -4.69 -27.65 -21.94
N GLN A 417 -5.89 -27.13 -21.70
CA GLN A 417 -6.55 -26.14 -22.56
C GLN A 417 -6.19 -24.70 -22.17
N LEU A 418 -5.46 -24.53 -21.07
CA LEU A 418 -5.02 -23.23 -20.56
C LEU A 418 -3.58 -22.95 -20.99
N ARG A 419 -3.28 -21.68 -21.23
CA ARG A 419 -1.88 -21.23 -21.34
C ARG A 419 -1.16 -21.39 -20.01
N GLU A 420 0.15 -21.60 -20.07
CA GLU A 420 1.00 -21.82 -18.90
C GLU A 420 0.80 -20.78 -17.79
N ARG A 421 0.72 -19.50 -18.15
CA ARG A 421 0.46 -18.39 -17.22
C ARG A 421 -0.82 -18.51 -16.39
N TRP A 422 -1.85 -19.19 -16.90
CA TRP A 422 -3.11 -19.41 -16.19
C TRP A 422 -3.14 -20.78 -15.51
N ALA A 423 -2.54 -21.79 -16.15
CA ALA A 423 -2.47 -23.14 -15.63
C ALA A 423 -1.60 -23.24 -14.37
N LEU A 424 -0.44 -22.57 -14.36
CA LEU A 424 0.56 -22.70 -13.27
C LEU A 424 0.00 -22.26 -11.91
N PRO A 425 -0.63 -21.06 -11.76
CA PRO A 425 -1.22 -20.66 -10.47
C PRO A 425 -2.35 -21.59 -10.00
N LEU A 426 -3.12 -22.16 -10.94
CA LEU A 426 -4.15 -23.15 -10.61
C LEU A 426 -3.53 -24.45 -10.10
N VAL A 427 -2.48 -24.95 -10.74
CA VAL A 427 -1.73 -26.13 -10.32
C VAL A 427 -1.12 -25.92 -8.93
N GLU A 428 -0.55 -24.75 -8.65
CA GLU A 428 -0.01 -24.40 -7.34
C GLU A 428 -1.09 -24.41 -6.26
N THR A 429 -2.23 -23.79 -6.52
CA THR A 429 -3.40 -23.83 -5.62
C THR A 429 -3.85 -25.28 -5.39
N MET A 430 -3.96 -26.10 -6.44
CA MET A 430 -4.35 -27.51 -6.32
C MET A 430 -3.34 -28.33 -5.50
N LYS A 431 -2.03 -28.13 -5.70
CA LYS A 431 -0.97 -28.78 -4.91
C LYS A 431 -1.06 -28.40 -3.44
N LYS A 432 -1.21 -27.11 -3.13
CA LYS A 432 -1.39 -26.59 -1.76
C LYS A 432 -2.61 -27.20 -1.08
N LEU A 433 -3.66 -27.47 -1.86
CA LEU A 433 -4.91 -28.06 -1.38
C LEU A 433 -4.95 -29.59 -1.48
N GLY A 434 -3.89 -30.27 -1.92
CA GLY A 434 -3.87 -31.73 -2.06
C GLY A 434 -4.87 -32.31 -3.07
N ILE A 435 -5.20 -31.55 -4.13
CA ILE A 435 -6.10 -31.99 -5.21
C ILE A 435 -5.26 -32.53 -6.36
N THR A 436 -5.44 -33.80 -6.72
CA THR A 436 -4.76 -34.41 -7.87
C THR A 436 -5.73 -34.58 -9.04
N PRO A 437 -5.53 -33.89 -10.18
CA PRO A 437 -6.43 -34.01 -11.33
C PRO A 437 -6.33 -35.41 -11.95
N ILE A 438 -7.45 -35.91 -12.46
CA ILE A 438 -7.52 -37.17 -13.21
C ILE A 438 -7.40 -36.81 -14.68
N ARG A 439 -6.33 -37.27 -15.35
CA ARG A 439 -6.19 -37.06 -16.78
C ARG A 439 -7.27 -37.86 -17.53
N PRO A 440 -7.96 -37.27 -18.50
CA PRO A 440 -8.80 -38.03 -19.41
C PRO A 440 -7.95 -39.09 -20.13
N GLN A 441 -8.54 -40.26 -20.37
CA GLN A 441 -7.90 -41.34 -21.14
C GLN A 441 -7.83 -41.00 -22.63
#